data_AF-A0A6B0WXY6-F1
#
_entry.id   AF-A0A6B0WXY6-F1
#
_cell.length_a   1.000
_cell.length_b   1.000
_cell.length_c   1.000
_cell.angle_alpha   90.00
_cell.angle_beta   90.00
_cell.angle_gamma   90.00
#
_symmetry.space_group_name_H-M   'P 1'
#
loop_
_entity.id
_entity.type
_entity.pdbx_description
1 polymer ?
#
loop_
_entity_poly.entity_id
_entity_poly.type
_entity_poly.pdbx_seq_one_letter_code
_entity_poly.pdbx_strand_id
1 'polypeptide(L)'
;VAISNRYPRLSLTALASGDDRGGLFKDWVGNLIGNLLLPVIDGGERGAEVRRNQANKSAQLSAYGQTVLTAFAEVENALIQEQKQVERIASLEAQVALVRQTYDQLRLEYLNGISDYLDVLTALTNEQRLRRALISAKFDLLEFRIALYRALAGGFEIARNNING
;
A
#
# COMPACT_ATOMS: atom_id res chain seq x y z
N VAL A 1 -1.35 -0.61 26.78
CA VAL A 1 -1.52 -0.89 28.24
C VAL A 1 -0.16 -1.26 28.80
N ALA A 2 0.51 -0.37 29.56
CA ALA A 2 1.89 -0.60 30.03
C ALA A 2 2.23 0.14 31.35
N ILE A 3 1.22 0.49 32.15
CA ILE A 3 1.49 1.06 33.49
C ILE A 3 1.75 -0.07 34.51
N SER A 4 1.44 -1.32 34.15
CA SER A 4 1.48 -2.47 35.06
C SER A 4 2.90 -2.92 35.49
N ASN A 5 3.97 -2.48 34.81
CA ASN A 5 5.37 -2.82 35.17
C ASN A 5 5.98 -1.87 36.22
N ARG A 6 5.19 -0.96 36.78
CA ARG A 6 5.63 -0.08 37.88
C ARG A 6 5.30 -0.62 39.27
N TYR A 7 4.49 -1.67 39.36
CA TYR A 7 4.03 -2.22 40.63
C TYR A 7 4.76 -3.52 40.98
N PRO A 8 5.12 -3.72 42.26
CA PRO A 8 5.72 -4.96 42.73
C PRO A 8 4.76 -6.13 42.46
N ARG A 9 5.28 -7.21 41.90
CA ARG A 9 4.51 -8.44 41.64
C ARG A 9 4.62 -9.34 42.87
N LEU A 10 3.51 -9.57 43.56
CA LEU A 10 3.44 -10.51 44.68
C LEU A 10 3.09 -11.90 44.13
N SER A 11 4.08 -12.79 43.97
CA SER A 11 3.84 -14.21 43.76
C SER A 11 3.92 -14.94 45.10
N LEU A 12 2.83 -15.60 45.50
CA LEU A 12 2.77 -16.42 46.71
C LEU A 12 3.02 -17.88 46.31
N THR A 13 4.26 -18.32 46.37
CA THR A 13 4.63 -19.72 46.14
C THR A 13 4.73 -20.43 47.49
N ALA A 14 3.72 -21.22 47.85
CA ALA A 14 3.75 -22.04 49.06
C ALA A 14 4.31 -23.43 48.72
N LEU A 15 5.61 -23.65 48.95
CA LEU A 15 6.19 -24.99 49.03
C LEU A 15 6.16 -25.45 50.50
N ALA A 16 5.42 -26.51 50.80
CA ALA A 16 5.44 -27.15 52.11
C ALA A 16 6.32 -28.41 52.03
N SER A 17 7.48 -28.41 52.70
CA SER A 17 8.33 -29.59 52.86
C SER A 17 8.92 -29.60 54.28
N GLY A 18 8.57 -30.61 55.08
CA GLY A 18 9.24 -30.92 56.35
C GLY A 18 8.46 -30.62 57.63
N ASP A 19 8.47 -31.59 58.55
CA ASP A 19 7.72 -31.71 59.82
C ASP A 19 8.27 -30.83 60.97
N ASP A 20 8.74 -29.61 60.68
CA ASP A 20 9.21 -28.67 61.71
C ASP A 20 8.43 -27.34 61.64
N ARG A 21 7.50 -27.18 62.58
CA ARG A 21 6.62 -26.00 62.67
C ARG A 21 7.38 -24.69 62.94
N GLY A 22 8.62 -24.76 63.43
CA GLY A 22 9.48 -23.60 63.66
C GLY A 22 10.25 -23.10 62.43
N GLY A 23 10.59 -24.01 61.51
CA GLY A 23 11.29 -23.69 60.25
C GLY A 23 10.38 -22.99 59.22
N LEU A 24 9.12 -23.42 59.14
CA LEU A 24 8.14 -22.91 58.18
C LEU A 24 7.86 -21.41 58.31
N PHE A 25 7.81 -20.87 59.54
CA PHE A 25 7.60 -19.43 59.76
C PHE A 25 8.82 -18.57 59.42
N LYS A 26 10.04 -19.09 59.65
CA LYS A 26 11.28 -18.38 59.31
C LYS A 26 11.53 -18.33 57.81
N ASP A 27 11.25 -19.43 57.10
CA ASP A 27 11.35 -19.48 55.64
C ASP A 27 10.27 -18.63 54.96
N TRP A 28 9.05 -18.56 55.53
CA TRP A 28 7.99 -17.68 55.01
C TRP A 28 8.36 -16.19 55.15
N VAL A 29 8.86 -15.75 56.32
CA VAL A 29 9.30 -14.36 56.53
C VAL A 29 10.56 -14.03 55.73
N GLY A 30 11.51 -14.97 55.63
CA GLY A 30 12.75 -14.80 54.86
C GLY A 30 12.50 -14.66 53.36
N ASN A 31 11.62 -15.50 52.78
CA ASN A 31 11.22 -15.41 51.37
C ASN A 31 10.42 -14.14 51.08
N LEU A 32 9.58 -13.68 52.02
CA LEU A 32 8.83 -12.44 51.88
C LEU A 32 9.77 -11.22 51.82
N ILE A 33 10.75 -11.14 52.72
CA ILE A 33 11.75 -10.06 52.74
C ILE A 33 12.65 -10.13 51.49
N GLY A 34 13.08 -11.33 51.06
CA GLY A 34 13.85 -11.51 49.83
C GLY A 34 13.12 -11.06 48.56
N ASN A 35 11.82 -11.37 48.43
CA ASN A 35 10.98 -10.92 47.32
C ASN A 35 10.66 -9.41 47.36
N LEU A 36 10.65 -8.80 48.55
CA LEU A 36 10.43 -7.35 48.71
C LEU A 36 11.67 -6.52 48.35
N LEU A 37 12.88 -7.05 48.52
CA LEU A 37 14.13 -6.34 48.21
C LEU A 37 14.58 -6.45 46.74
N LEU A 38 14.07 -7.40 45.96
CA LEU A 38 14.31 -7.51 44.51
C LEU A 38 13.10 -7.00 43.73
N PRO A 39 12.98 -5.67 43.49
CA PRO A 39 13.32 -5.11 42.17
C PRO A 39 13.73 -3.62 42.21
N VAL A 40 14.50 -3.20 43.22
CA VAL A 40 14.93 -1.79 43.32
C VAL A 40 16.14 -1.49 42.42
N ILE A 41 16.95 -2.50 42.10
CA ILE A 41 18.16 -2.39 41.27
C ILE A 41 17.95 -3.13 39.93
N ASP A 42 17.08 -2.60 39.06
CA ASP A 42 16.91 -3.13 37.69
C ASP A 42 17.90 -2.52 36.68
N GLY A 43 18.95 -1.83 37.12
CA GLY A 43 19.97 -1.23 36.24
C GLY A 43 19.44 -0.24 35.18
N GLY A 44 18.19 0.23 35.31
CA GLY A 44 17.51 1.05 34.30
C GLY A 44 16.75 0.27 33.23
N GLU A 45 16.67 -1.07 33.31
CA GLU A 45 15.97 -1.96 32.37
C GLU A 45 14.52 -1.52 32.14
N ARG A 46 13.74 -1.29 33.21
CA ARG A 46 12.36 -0.80 33.10
C ARG A 46 12.26 0.54 32.36
N GLY A 47 13.23 1.43 32.56
CA GLY A 47 13.31 2.71 31.83
C GLY A 47 13.67 2.52 30.36
N ALA A 48 14.59 1.60 30.06
CA ALA A 48 14.93 1.19 28.70
C ALA A 48 13.74 0.53 27.98
N GLU A 49 12.96 -0.30 28.68
CA GLU A 49 11.78 -0.96 28.14
C GLU A 49 10.65 0.03 27.83
N VAL A 50 10.43 1.03 28.70
CA VAL A 50 9.51 2.14 28.40
C VAL A 50 9.98 2.91 27.16
N ARG A 51 11.26 3.29 27.07
CA ARG A 51 11.82 3.98 25.89
C ARG A 51 11.67 3.15 24.61
N ARG A 52 11.94 1.84 24.68
CA ARG A 52 11.76 0.90 23.55
C ARG A 52 10.29 0.87 23.10
N ASN A 53 9.36 0.75 24.05
CA ASN A 53 7.93 0.76 23.74
C ASN A 53 7.46 2.09 23.16
N GLN A 54 8.02 3.21 23.63
CA GLN A 54 7.73 4.54 23.09
C GLN A 54 8.24 4.69 21.65
N ALA A 55 9.45 4.22 21.38
CA ALA A 55 10.04 4.17 20.04
C ALA A 55 9.26 3.24 19.09
N ASN A 56 8.82 2.08 19.56
CA ASN A 56 7.96 1.17 18.79
C ASN A 56 6.61 1.83 18.46
N LYS A 57 6.00 2.54 19.41
CA LYS A 57 4.76 3.28 19.18
C LYS A 57 4.96 4.39 18.14
N SER A 58 6.05 5.17 18.22
CA SER A 58 6.34 6.20 17.22
C SER A 58 6.59 5.60 15.84
N ALA A 59 7.29 4.47 15.76
CA ALA A 59 7.52 3.76 14.51
C ALA A 59 6.20 3.28 13.88
N GLN A 60 5.29 2.72 14.68
CA GLN A 60 3.95 2.31 14.22
C GLN A 60 3.11 3.50 13.75
N LEU A 61 3.18 4.64 14.44
CA LEU A 61 2.48 5.86 14.01
C LEU A 61 3.03 6.38 12.68
N SER A 62 4.35 6.39 12.50
CA SER A 62 4.98 6.76 11.24
C SER A 62 4.63 5.79 10.11
N ALA A 63 4.60 4.48 10.39
CA ALA A 63 4.20 3.47 9.41
C ALA A 63 2.75 3.68 8.96
N TYR A 64 1.83 3.92 9.90
CA TYR A 64 0.45 4.28 9.58
C TYR A 64 0.37 5.54 8.73
N GLY A 65 1.11 6.60 9.10
CA GLY A 65 1.18 7.83 8.31
C GLY A 65 1.67 7.59 6.88
N GLN A 66 2.70 6.75 6.71
CA GLN A 66 3.21 6.36 5.40
C GLN A 66 2.17 5.58 4.58
N THR A 67 1.46 4.62 5.18
CA THR A 67 0.39 3.87 4.50
C THR A 67 -0.71 4.81 4.00
N VAL A 68 -1.11 5.78 4.81
CA VAL A 68 -2.13 6.78 4.40
C VAL A 68 -1.61 7.63 3.24
N LEU A 69 -0.39 8.15 3.32
CA LEU A 69 0.20 8.95 2.24
C LEU A 69 0.34 8.17 0.93
N THR A 70 0.77 6.91 1.00
CA THR A 70 0.85 6.03 -0.17
C THR A 70 -0.53 5.83 -0.80
N ALA A 71 -1.56 5.56 0.01
CA ALA A 71 -2.92 5.39 -0.50
C ALA A 71 -3.44 6.67 -1.19
N PHE A 72 -3.18 7.85 -0.63
CA PHE A 72 -3.53 9.12 -1.29
C PHE A 72 -2.81 9.29 -2.63
N ALA A 73 -1.51 9.01 -2.67
CA ALA A 73 -0.72 9.12 -3.89
C ALA A 73 -1.20 8.14 -4.97
N GLU A 74 -1.57 6.91 -4.61
CA GLU A 74 -2.12 5.91 -5.55
C GLU A 74 -3.45 6.37 -6.16
N VAL A 75 -4.35 6.93 -5.35
CA VAL A 75 -5.64 7.47 -5.83
C VAL A 75 -5.42 8.68 -6.74
N GLU A 76 -4.56 9.62 -6.34
CA GLU A 76 -4.23 10.80 -7.16
C GLU A 76 -3.63 10.39 -8.51
N ASN A 77 -2.66 9.48 -8.49
CA ASN A 77 -2.04 8.96 -9.72
C ASN A 77 -3.07 8.30 -10.64
N ALA A 78 -3.98 7.49 -10.10
CA ALA A 78 -5.02 6.82 -10.88
C ALA A 78 -6.02 7.82 -11.49
N LEU A 79 -6.40 8.87 -10.75
CA LEU A 79 -7.27 9.94 -11.25
C LEU A 79 -6.62 10.74 -12.39
N ILE A 80 -5.35 11.12 -12.23
CA ILE A 80 -4.62 11.87 -13.25
C ILE A 80 -4.46 11.02 -14.53
N GLN A 81 -4.17 9.72 -14.39
CA GLN A 81 -4.07 8.80 -15.53
C GLN A 81 -5.39 8.68 -16.27
N GLU A 82 -6.52 8.52 -15.56
CA GLU A 82 -7.87 8.47 -16.17
C GLU A 82 -8.15 9.75 -16.96
N GLN A 83 -7.95 10.91 -16.34
CA GLN A 83 -8.20 12.21 -16.95
C GLN A 83 -7.36 12.42 -18.22
N LYS A 84 -6.05 12.15 -18.14
CA LYS A 84 -5.14 12.28 -19.29
C LYS A 84 -5.47 11.30 -20.40
N GLN A 85 -5.96 10.12 -20.06
CA GLN A 85 -6.38 9.14 -21.05
C GLN A 85 -7.66 9.57 -21.78
N VAL A 86 -8.61 10.20 -21.09
CA VAL A 86 -9.80 10.80 -21.72
C VAL A 86 -9.41 11.90 -22.71
N GLU A 87 -8.50 12.80 -22.32
CA GLU A 87 -7.95 13.82 -23.24
C GLU A 87 -7.30 13.18 -24.48
N ARG A 88 -6.50 12.12 -24.28
CA ARG A 88 -5.86 11.37 -25.37
C ARG A 88 -6.87 10.71 -26.31
N ILE A 89 -7.94 10.13 -25.78
CA ILE A 89 -9.02 9.53 -26.58
C ILE A 89 -9.67 10.61 -27.46
N ALA A 90 -10.00 11.77 -26.91
CA ALA A 90 -10.61 12.86 -27.68
C ALA A 90 -9.69 13.34 -28.82
N SER A 91 -8.39 13.44 -28.58
CA SER A 91 -7.39 13.77 -29.62
C SER A 91 -7.32 12.69 -30.71
N LEU A 92 -7.35 11.41 -30.34
CA LEU A 92 -7.35 10.31 -31.31
C LEU A 92 -8.64 10.27 -32.13
N GLU A 93 -9.79 10.58 -31.55
CA GLU A 93 -11.06 10.68 -32.28
C GLU A 93 -11.02 11.80 -33.33
N ALA A 94 -10.46 12.96 -32.98
CA ALA A 94 -10.25 14.05 -33.93
C ALA A 94 -9.29 13.66 -35.06
N GLN A 95 -8.19 12.97 -34.75
CA GLN A 95 -7.24 12.47 -35.75
C GLN A 95 -7.87 11.44 -36.70
N VAL A 96 -8.71 10.53 -36.18
CA VAL A 96 -9.45 9.55 -37.00
C VAL A 96 -10.45 10.27 -37.92
N ALA A 97 -11.13 11.31 -37.45
CA ALA A 97 -12.03 12.09 -38.29
C ALA A 97 -11.27 12.79 -39.43
N LEU A 98 -10.14 13.43 -39.12
CA LEU A 98 -9.32 14.14 -40.10
C LEU A 98 -8.75 13.20 -41.18
N VAL A 99 -8.13 12.09 -40.77
CA VAL A 99 -7.52 11.14 -41.73
C VAL A 99 -8.57 10.47 -42.61
N ARG A 100 -9.80 10.28 -42.10
CA ARG A 100 -10.91 9.77 -42.90
C ARG A 100 -11.29 10.75 -44.01
N GLN A 101 -11.38 12.04 -43.68
CA GLN A 101 -11.63 13.07 -44.69
C GLN A 101 -10.51 13.11 -45.74
N THR A 102 -9.25 12.97 -45.32
CA THR A 102 -8.11 12.88 -46.24
C THR A 102 -8.19 11.65 -47.15
N TYR A 103 -8.54 10.49 -46.60
CA TYR A 103 -8.74 9.27 -47.38
C TYR A 103 -9.85 9.45 -48.44
N ASP A 104 -10.98 10.01 -48.04
CA ASP A 104 -12.12 10.24 -48.95
C ASP A 104 -11.72 11.21 -50.08
N GLN A 105 -10.97 12.27 -49.77
CA GLN A 105 -10.46 13.23 -50.75
C GLN A 105 -9.48 12.58 -51.73
N LEU A 106 -8.46 11.86 -51.23
CA LEU A 106 -7.47 11.20 -52.08
C LEU A 106 -8.11 10.14 -52.98
N ARG A 107 -9.14 9.45 -52.48
CA ARG A 107 -9.91 8.49 -53.28
C ARG A 107 -10.63 9.18 -54.43
N LEU A 108 -11.22 10.36 -54.21
CA LEU A 108 -11.84 11.16 -55.28
C LEU A 108 -10.80 11.64 -56.29
N GLU A 109 -9.66 12.13 -55.85
CA GLU A 109 -8.56 12.57 -56.72
C GLU A 109 -8.04 11.42 -57.59
N TYR A 110 -7.86 10.23 -57.02
CA TYR A 110 -7.46 9.03 -57.77
C TYR A 110 -8.50 8.67 -58.84
N LEU A 111 -9.78 8.66 -58.49
CA LEU A 111 -10.86 8.36 -59.45
C LEU A 111 -10.94 9.39 -60.59
N ASN A 112 -10.49 10.62 -60.36
CA ASN A 112 -10.39 11.68 -61.36
C ASN A 112 -9.02 11.70 -62.08
N GLY A 113 -8.11 10.78 -61.77
CA GLY A 113 -6.78 10.68 -62.38
C GLY A 113 -5.78 11.75 -61.94
N ILE A 114 -6.01 12.39 -60.78
CA ILE A 114 -5.18 13.48 -60.23
C ILE A 114 -4.04 12.95 -59.34
N SER A 115 -4.28 11.87 -58.59
CA SER A 115 -3.33 11.29 -57.63
C SER A 115 -3.07 9.79 -57.88
N ASP A 116 -1.96 9.27 -57.34
CA ASP A 116 -1.63 7.84 -57.40
C ASP A 116 -2.48 7.05 -56.39
N TYR A 117 -2.83 5.82 -56.73
CA TYR A 117 -3.48 4.89 -55.82
C TYR A 117 -2.65 4.61 -54.55
N LEU A 118 -1.32 4.74 -54.63
CA LEU A 118 -0.45 4.59 -53.47
C LEU A 118 -0.77 5.60 -52.35
N ASP A 119 -1.20 6.81 -52.69
CA ASP A 119 -1.59 7.83 -51.71
C ASP A 119 -2.87 7.41 -50.97
N VAL A 120 -3.84 6.84 -51.70
CA VAL A 120 -5.08 6.29 -51.15
C VAL A 120 -4.77 5.16 -50.16
N LEU A 121 -3.88 4.24 -50.54
CA LEU A 121 -3.49 3.11 -49.69
C LEU A 121 -2.75 3.56 -48.44
N THR A 122 -1.91 4.59 -48.56
CA THR A 122 -1.18 5.19 -47.44
C THR A 122 -2.16 5.84 -46.46
N ALA A 123 -3.13 6.61 -46.95
CA ALA A 123 -4.17 7.22 -46.12
C ALA A 123 -5.04 6.17 -45.41
N LEU A 124 -5.46 5.11 -46.11
CA LEU A 124 -6.21 3.99 -45.52
C LEU A 124 -5.41 3.30 -44.40
N THR A 125 -4.14 3.02 -44.65
CA THR A 125 -3.25 2.39 -43.66
C THR A 125 -3.10 3.27 -42.42
N ASN A 126 -2.99 4.59 -42.61
CA ASN A 126 -2.91 5.55 -41.52
C ASN A 126 -4.23 5.63 -40.72
N GLU A 127 -5.38 5.65 -41.39
CA GLU A 127 -6.69 5.59 -40.74
C GLU A 127 -6.83 4.34 -39.87
N GLN A 128 -6.50 3.17 -40.41
CA GLN A 128 -6.57 1.92 -39.66
C GLN A 128 -5.62 1.91 -38.45
N ARG A 129 -4.42 2.48 -38.59
CA ARG A 129 -3.47 2.63 -37.48
C ARG A 129 -4.04 3.51 -36.38
N LEU A 130 -4.63 4.66 -36.72
CA LEU A 130 -5.25 5.57 -35.75
C LEU A 130 -6.48 4.95 -35.07
N ARG A 131 -7.31 4.21 -35.81
CA ARG A 131 -8.44 3.45 -35.24
C ARG A 131 -7.97 2.39 -34.24
N ARG A 132 -6.91 1.65 -34.53
CA ARG A 132 -6.31 0.70 -33.56
C ARG A 132 -5.77 1.41 -32.33
N ALA A 133 -5.09 2.54 -32.50
CA ALA A 133 -4.60 3.35 -31.39
C ALA A 133 -5.75 3.86 -30.50
N LEU A 134 -6.87 4.27 -31.10
CA LEU A 134 -8.08 4.68 -30.37
C LEU A 134 -8.70 3.54 -29.57
N ILE A 135 -8.78 2.34 -30.15
CA ILE A 135 -9.29 1.14 -29.45
C ILE A 135 -8.39 0.81 -28.26
N SER A 136 -7.07 0.78 -28.47
CA SER A 136 -6.10 0.58 -27.38
C SER A 136 -6.27 1.65 -26.30
N ALA A 137 -6.42 2.92 -26.69
CA ALA A 137 -6.58 4.00 -25.73
C ALA A 137 -7.84 3.84 -24.88
N LYS A 138 -8.95 3.39 -25.48
CA LYS A 138 -10.20 3.09 -24.76
C LYS A 138 -10.05 1.89 -23.82
N PHE A 139 -9.26 0.89 -24.20
CA PHE A 139 -8.92 -0.24 -23.34
C PHE A 139 -8.10 0.21 -22.13
N ASP A 140 -7.03 1.00 -22.34
CA ASP A 140 -6.20 1.52 -21.24
C ASP A 140 -7.04 2.35 -20.25
N LEU A 141 -8.03 3.12 -20.74
CA LEU A 141 -8.95 3.87 -19.88
C LEU A 141 -9.74 2.97 -18.93
N LEU A 142 -10.17 1.79 -19.40
CA LEU A 142 -10.85 0.82 -18.55
C LEU A 142 -9.91 0.26 -17.50
N GLU A 143 -8.65 -0.02 -17.85
CA GLU A 143 -7.64 -0.46 -16.89
C GLU A 143 -7.38 0.59 -15.81
N PHE A 144 -7.25 1.87 -16.17
CA PHE A 144 -7.08 2.97 -15.20
C PHE A 144 -8.29 3.12 -14.28
N ARG A 145 -9.52 2.95 -14.80
CA ARG A 145 -10.72 2.95 -13.97
C ARG A 145 -10.74 1.78 -12.99
N ILE A 146 -10.36 0.59 -13.43
CA ILE A 146 -10.24 -0.59 -12.54
C ILE A 146 -9.18 -0.32 -11.46
N ALA A 147 -8.03 0.25 -11.81
CA ALA A 147 -6.99 0.61 -10.86
C ALA A 147 -7.48 1.63 -9.83
N LEU A 148 -8.20 2.66 -10.27
CA LEU A 148 -8.82 3.65 -9.39
C LEU A 148 -9.83 3.01 -8.43
N TYR A 149 -10.72 2.14 -8.92
CA TYR A 149 -11.64 1.39 -8.06
C TYR A 149 -10.91 0.54 -7.03
N ARG A 150 -9.80 -0.11 -7.40
CA ARG A 150 -8.99 -0.91 -6.48
C ARG A 150 -8.29 -0.05 -5.42
N ALA A 151 -7.77 1.12 -5.80
CA ALA A 151 -7.15 2.05 -4.86
C ALA A 151 -8.19 2.59 -3.85
N LEU A 152 -9.39 2.93 -4.33
CA LEU A 152 -10.50 3.43 -3.49
C LEU A 152 -11.13 2.35 -2.59
N ALA A 153 -11.17 1.09 -3.04
CA ALA A 153 -11.69 -0.03 -2.25
C ALA A 153 -10.77 -0.45 -1.08
N GLY A 154 -9.64 0.25 -0.92
CA GLY A 154 -8.56 -0.14 -0.01
C GLY A 154 -7.63 -1.10 -0.73
N GLY A 155 -6.51 -0.57 -1.21
CA GLY A 155 -5.48 -1.37 -1.88
C GLY A 155 -5.13 -2.60 -1.03
N PHE A 156 -5.45 -3.79 -1.54
CA PHE A 156 -4.92 -5.03 -0.99
C PHE A 156 -3.42 -5.06 -1.33
N GLU A 157 -2.59 -4.47 -0.45
CA GLU A 157 -1.24 -5.00 -0.30
C GLU A 157 -1.44 -6.43 0.22
N ILE A 158 -1.35 -7.40 -0.68
CA ILE A 158 -1.06 -8.77 -0.28
C ILE A 158 0.26 -8.66 0.48
N ALA A 159 0.16 -8.67 1.81
CA ALA A 159 1.30 -8.70 2.69
C ALA A 159 2.17 -9.86 2.21
N ARG A 160 3.25 -9.54 1.50
CA ARG A 160 4.28 -10.50 1.13
C ARG A 160 4.97 -10.83 2.45
N ASN A 161 4.35 -11.74 3.19
CA ASN A 161 4.90 -12.29 4.40
C ASN A 161 6.08 -13.13 3.92
N ASN A 162 7.27 -12.53 3.90
CA ASN A 162 8.51 -13.26 3.72
C ASN A 162 8.68 -14.18 4.93
N ILE A 163 8.02 -15.33 4.86
CA ILE A 163 8.31 -16.51 5.66
C ILE A 163 9.62 -17.11 5.17
N ASN A 164 10.72 -16.40 5.38
CA ASN A 164 12.04 -17.00 5.32
C ASN A 164 12.46 -17.27 6.76
N GLY A 165 12.27 -18.54 7.15
CA GLY A 165 12.97 -19.13 8.29
C GLY A 165 14.43 -19.39 7.97
#